data_AF-A0A2M7BIR0-F1
#
_entry.id   AF-A0A2M7BIR0-F1
#
_cell.length_a   1.000
_cell.length_b   1.000
_cell.length_c   1.000
_cell.angle_alpha   90.00
_cell.angle_beta   90.00
_cell.angle_gamma   90.00
#
_symmetry.space_group_name_H-M   'P 1'
#
loop_
_entity.id
_entity.type
_entity.pdbx_description
1 polymer ?
#
loop_
_entity_poly.entity_id
_entity_poly.type
_entity_poly.pdbx_seq_one_letter_code
_entity_poly.pdbx_strand_id
1 'polypeptide(L)' 'MNANMILVGFLIILVCQDLVAVKAFKRSVRDGILCAIVPGYILLYASREESRQVKPLIGWLAGLGILLTGLVR' A
#
# COMPACT_ATOMS: atom_id res chain seq x y z
N MET A 1 -22.60 -6.66 -3.17
CA MET A 1 -21.67 -5.99 -4.12
C MET A 1 -20.63 -5.14 -3.38
N ASN A 2 -21.06 -4.32 -2.41
CA ASN A 2 -20.16 -3.44 -1.61
C ASN A 2 -19.11 -4.21 -0.80
N ALA A 3 -19.48 -5.31 -0.14
CA ALA A 3 -18.53 -6.15 0.60
C ALA A 3 -17.38 -6.70 -0.27
N ASN A 4 -17.68 -7.08 -1.53
CA ASN A 4 -16.65 -7.55 -2.46
C ASN A 4 -15.70 -6.43 -2.86
N MET A 5 -16.19 -5.20 -3.02
CA MET A 5 -15.34 -4.03 -3.32
C MET A 5 -14.43 -3.70 -2.14
N ILE A 6 -14.96 -3.70 -0.92
CA ILE A 6 -14.17 -3.50 0.30
C ILE A 6 -13.05 -4.56 0.39
N LEU A 7 -13.41 -5.83 0.17
CA LEU A 7 -12.45 -6.93 0.28
C LEU A 7 -11.35 -6.85 -0.79
N VAL A 8 -11.72 -6.55 -2.04
CA VAL A 8 -10.76 -6.38 -3.14
C VAL A 8 -9.85 -5.17 -2.89
N GLY A 9 -10.42 -4.02 -2.49
CA GLY A 9 -9.64 -2.83 -2.16
C GLY A 9 -8.64 -3.08 -1.04
N PHE A 10 -9.07 -3.77 0.01
CA PHE A 10 -8.21 -4.15 1.14
C PHE A 10 -7.08 -5.11 0.71
N LEU A 11 -7.40 -6.09 -0.13
CA LEU A 11 -6.41 -7.05 -0.62
C LEU A 11 -5.35 -6.37 -1.50
N ILE A 12 -5.75 -5.44 -2.36
CA ILE A 12 -4.83 -4.64 -3.19
C ILE A 12 -3.89 -3.81 -2.31
N ILE A 13 -4.43 -3.15 -1.27
CA ILE A 13 -3.65 -2.37 -0.30
C ILE A 13 -2.58 -3.26 0.36
N LEU A 14 -2.98 -4.42 0.90
CA LEU A 14 -2.06 -5.34 1.58
C LEU A 14 -0.95 -5.82 0.66
N VAL A 15 -1.28 -6.30 -0.55
CA VAL A 15 -0.29 -6.81 -1.51
C VAL A 15 0.70 -5.70 -1.89
N CYS A 16 0.23 -4.49 -2.15
CA CYS A 16 1.12 -3.37 -2.49
C CYS A 16 2.04 -3.00 -1.31
N GLN A 17 1.50 -3.04 -0.09
CA GLN A 17 2.21 -2.71 1.13
C GLN A 17 3.30 -3.76 1.44
N ASP A 18 2.99 -5.05 1.29
CA ASP A 18 3.95 -6.15 1.44
C ASP A 18 5.08 -6.08 0.40
N LEU A 19 4.75 -5.78 -0.86
CA LEU A 19 5.75 -5.64 -1.93
C LEU A 19 6.73 -4.50 -1.64
N VAL A 20 6.27 -3.39 -1.06
CA VAL A 20 7.16 -2.30 -0.66
C VAL A 20 7.91 -2.65 0.62
N ALA A 21 7.27 -3.26 1.61
CA ALA A 21 7.92 -3.67 2.85
C ALA A 21 9.12 -4.59 2.56
N VAL A 22 8.94 -5.62 1.73
CA VAL A 22 10.03 -6.53 1.32
C VAL A 22 11.17 -5.79 0.63
N LYS A 23 10.88 -4.78 -0.20
CA LYS A 23 11.92 -3.95 -0.83
C LYS A 23 12.62 -3.05 0.19
N ALA A 24 11.88 -2.45 1.11
CA ALA A 24 12.41 -1.59 2.16
C ALA A 24 13.30 -2.38 3.13
N PHE A 25 12.93 -3.62 3.47
CA PHE A 25 13.76 -4.53 4.28
C PHE A 25 15.17 -4.74 3.71
N LYS A 26 15.33 -4.74 2.38
CA LYS A 26 16.65 -4.88 1.74
C LYS A 26 17.56 -3.67 1.92
N ARG A 27 17.00 -2.51 2.29
CA ARG A 27 17.76 -1.28 2.56
C ARG A 27 17.87 -0.98 4.05
N SER A 28 16.77 -1.10 4.77
CA SER A 28 16.64 -0.72 6.17
C SER A 28 15.55 -1.57 6.81
N VAL A 29 15.94 -2.37 7.82
CA VAL A 29 15.00 -3.20 8.57
C VAL A 29 13.91 -2.33 9.22
N ARG A 30 14.28 -1.15 9.72
CA ARG A 30 13.33 -0.20 10.32
C ARG A 30 12.25 0.23 9.33
N ASP A 31 12.63 0.60 8.13
CA ASP A 31 11.67 1.07 7.13
C ASP A 31 10.83 -0.07 6.56
N GLY A 32 11.38 -1.28 6.49
CA GLY A 32 10.63 -2.50 6.18
C GLY A 32 9.51 -2.78 7.20
N ILE A 33 9.84 -2.71 8.50
CA ILE A 33 8.87 -2.89 9.59
C ILE A 33 7.80 -1.79 9.54
N LEU A 34 8.20 -0.53 9.36
CA LEU A 34 7.25 0.59 9.28
C LEU A 34 6.31 0.46 8.08
N CYS A 35 6.82 0.05 6.91
CA CYS A 35 5.98 -0.23 5.74
C CYS A 35 5.00 -1.38 6.00
N ALA A 36 5.39 -2.43 6.73
CA ALA A 36 4.52 -3.58 7.01
C ALA A 36 3.44 -3.28 8.05
N ILE A 37 3.80 -2.59 9.15
CA ILE A 37 2.91 -2.40 10.30
C ILE A 37 2.02 -1.16 10.14
N VAL A 38 2.57 -0.06 9.64
CA VAL A 38 1.87 1.23 9.61
C VAL A 38 1.19 1.41 8.25
N PRO A 39 -0.15 1.31 8.18
CA PRO A 39 -0.88 1.53 6.93
C PRO A 39 -0.58 2.93 6.42
N GLY A 40 -0.18 3.04 5.15
CA GLY A 40 0.13 4.32 4.52
C GLY A 40 1.57 4.83 4.74
N TYR A 41 2.42 4.18 5.55
CA TYR A 41 3.84 4.57 5.64
C TYR A 41 4.57 4.45 4.29
N ILE A 42 4.08 3.56 3.41
CA ILE A 42 4.48 3.47 2.00
C ILE A 42 4.46 4.81 1.27
N LEU A 43 3.52 5.73 1.59
CA LEU A 43 3.44 7.05 0.97
C LEU A 43 4.64 7.93 1.37
N LEU A 44 4.99 7.92 2.66
CA LEU A 44 6.15 8.63 3.20
C LEU A 44 7.47 7.99 2.77
N TYR A 45 7.50 6.67 2.67
CA TYR A 45 8.68 5.94 2.21
C TYR A 45 8.93 6.21 0.72
N ALA A 46 7.89 6.13 -0.11
CA ALA A 46 7.98 6.39 -1.54
C ALA A 46 8.32 7.86 -1.85
N SER A 47 7.86 8.83 -1.05
CA SER A 47 8.25 10.24 -1.23
C SER A 47 9.73 10.49 -0.97
N ARG A 48 10.40 9.61 -0.19
CA ARG A 48 11.86 9.66 0.02
C ARG A 48 12.63 8.91 -1.06
N GLU A 49 12.01 7.95 -1.75
CA GLU A 49 12.59 7.19 -2.86
C GLU A 49 11.95 7.60 -4.20
N GLU A 50 12.42 8.73 -4.73
CA GLU A 50 11.83 9.52 -5.83
C GLU A 50 11.55 8.79 -7.16
N SER A 51 11.93 7.52 -7.35
CA SER A 51 11.72 6.84 -8.66
C SER A 51 11.50 5.33 -8.64
N ARG A 52 11.78 4.59 -7.56
CA ARG A 52 11.74 3.11 -7.61
C ARG A 52 10.41 2.47 -7.25
N GLN A 53 9.45 3.26 -6.74
CA GLN A 53 8.25 2.72 -6.07
C GLN A 53 6.92 3.15 -6.68
N VAL A 54 6.94 3.84 -7.82
CA VAL A 54 5.75 4.41 -8.46
C VAL A 54 4.64 3.36 -8.70
N LYS A 55 5.01 2.16 -9.18
CA LYS A 55 4.04 1.09 -9.49
C LYS A 55 3.24 0.59 -8.28
N PRO A 56 3.87 0.07 -7.20
CA PRO A 56 3.11 -0.38 -6.02
C PRO A 56 2.39 0.76 -5.31
N LEU A 57 2.90 2.00 -5.40
CA LEU A 57 2.21 3.17 -4.85
C LEU A 57 0.87 3.45 -5.56
N ILE A 58 0.87 3.41 -6.90
CA ILE A 58 -0.36 3.56 -7.71
C ILE A 58 -1.35 2.45 -7.36
N GLY A 59 -0.87 1.20 -7.24
CA GLY A 59 -1.70 0.07 -6.82
C GLY A 59 -2.32 0.30 -5.45
N TRP A 60 -1.55 0.77 -4.48
CA TRP A 60 -2.02 1.07 -3.13
C TRP A 60 -3.11 2.16 -3.13
N LEU A 61 -2.92 3.24 -3.91
CA LEU A 61 -3.91 4.31 -4.06
C LEU A 61 -5.18 3.83 -4.79
N ALA A 62 -5.05 2.96 -5.80
CA ALA A 62 -6.19 2.37 -6.48
C ALA A 62 -7.01 1.46 -5.54
N GLY A 63 -6.33 0.63 -4.74
CA GLY A 63 -6.96 -0.19 -3.70
C GLY A 63 -7.72 0.65 -2.68
N LEU A 64 -7.13 1.78 -2.26
CA LEU A 64 -7.79 2.75 -1.39
C LEU A 64 -9.04 3.35 -2.02
N GLY A 65 -8.98 3.75 -3.29
CA GLY A 65 -10.16 4.25 -4.02
C GLY A 65 -11.29 3.23 -4.11
N ILE A 66 -10.97 1.96 -4.39
CA ILE A 66 -11.95 0.87 -4.44
C ILE A 66 -12.55 0.62 -3.05
N LEU A 67 -11.73 0.63 -2.00
CA LEU A 67 -12.19 0.44 -0.62
C LEU A 67 -13.13 1.57 -0.19
N LEU A 68 -12.77 2.83 -0.46
CA LEU A 68 -13.59 3.99 -0.14
C LEU A 68 -14.92 4.00 -0.91
N THR A 69 -14.90 3.67 -2.20
CA THR A 69 -16.13 3.57 -3.00
C THR A 69 -17.04 2.43 -2.53
N GLY A 70 -16.46 1.34 -2.02
CA GLY A 70 -17.22 0.25 -1.38
C GLY A 70 -17.78 0.58 0.00
N LEU A 71 -17.20 1.55 0.72
CA LEU A 71 -17.72 2.04 2.02
C LEU A 71 -18.82 3.09 1.87
N VAL A 72 -18.79 3.88 0.80
CA VAL A 72 -19.72 4.99 0.56
C VAL A 72 -21.01 4.53 -0.17
N ARG A 73 -20.95 3.42 -0.91
CA ARG A 73 -22.11 2.79 -1.53
C ARG A 73 -22.70 1.70 -0.66
#